data_AF-S6HBY8-F1
#
_entry.id   AF-S6HBY8-F1
#
_cell.length_a   1.000
_cell.length_b   1.000
_cell.length_c   1.000
_cell.angle_alpha   90.00
_cell.angle_beta   90.00
_cell.angle_gamma   90.00
#
_symmetry.space_group_name_H-M   'P 1'
#
loop_
_entity.id
_entity.type
_entity.pdbx_description
1 polymer ?
#
loop_
_entity_poly.entity_id
_entity_poly.type
_entity_poly.pdbx_seq_one_letter_code
_entity_poly.pdbx_strand_id
1 'polypeptide(L)'
;MSNSQPFTDHKIRQTIEQIKTQGQSVTPWAVQSRLGGGDFTRIQQLIEQFYPNINQPSASPAMQFNAQQHSQASAQDSDIIDKQMPADIEASMYQMQTTLGQMANQLWTDAASNAETQMRGKLFSAQQAHAEAQQAHIEAEVAKQKMQQTISGLTAELDVLEVEHKSSQSSLEKERQVRQETELQRDDLLKNVESLQQENQTLEQSAFNANIQAAKAEGLAEIVKEQLALAKQSEKQMQKTLDRSEKKVNGLHHELHNASQSLRDQMRDRQVPLYPKNPPKDAAAQLQAQYPAQELPPTAAAGNEFTAPVVAPSQPRVVNKGNSIEDLGHSLVMTRAKKAAQDKTRSLSDKLFDRKKRQSKNNNK
;
A
#
# COMPACT_ATOMS: atom_id res chain seq x y z
N MET A 1 45.35 27.99 7.32
CA MET A 1 44.30 27.17 7.95
C MET A 1 43.39 28.12 8.70
N SER A 2 42.11 28.19 8.35
CA SER A 2 41.17 29.09 9.01
C SER A 2 40.63 28.42 10.26
N ASN A 3 40.96 28.95 11.45
CA ASN A 3 40.34 28.50 12.69
C ASN A 3 38.84 28.84 12.62
N SER A 4 37.99 27.82 12.69
CA SER A 4 36.55 28.03 12.72
C SER A 4 36.18 28.67 14.06
N GLN A 5 35.76 29.92 14.02
CA GLN A 5 35.39 30.71 15.19
C GLN A 5 34.08 30.13 15.79
N PRO A 6 34.09 29.52 17.00
CA PRO A 6 32.93 28.81 17.54
C PRO A 6 31.80 29.75 18.00
N PHE A 7 32.06 31.05 18.09
CA PHE A 7 31.11 32.05 18.56
C PHE A 7 31.00 33.20 17.56
N THR A 8 29.77 33.63 17.27
CA THR A 8 29.53 34.77 16.38
C THR A 8 30.07 36.07 16.98
N ASP A 9 30.50 37.00 16.12
CA ASP A 9 30.96 38.33 16.54
C ASP A 9 29.92 39.06 17.41
N HIS A 10 28.63 38.84 17.17
CA HIS A 10 27.56 39.39 18.01
C HIS A 10 27.63 38.86 19.45
N LYS A 11 27.89 37.56 19.63
CA LYS A 11 28.01 36.96 20.97
C LYS A 11 29.24 37.47 21.73
N ILE A 12 30.36 37.63 21.03
CA ILE A 12 31.58 38.22 21.57
C ILE A 12 31.32 39.66 22.07
N ARG A 13 30.62 40.49 21.28
CA ARG A 13 30.24 41.86 21.68
C ARG A 13 29.30 41.91 22.89
N GLN A 14 28.31 41.00 22.98
CA GLN A 14 27.47 40.88 24.17
C GLN A 14 28.30 40.60 25.42
N THR A 15 29.27 39.68 25.34
CA THR A 15 30.16 39.35 26.46
C THR A 15 31.07 40.51 26.85
N ILE A 16 31.55 41.31 25.88
CA ILE A 16 32.31 42.54 26.15
C ILE A 16 31.49 43.56 26.97
N GLU A 17 30.25 43.86 26.56
CA GLU A 17 29.39 44.77 27.32
C GLU A 17 29.00 44.19 28.69
N GLN A 18 28.87 42.87 28.84
CA GLN A 18 28.66 42.23 30.15
C GLN A 18 29.87 42.35 31.10
N ILE A 19 31.10 42.29 30.59
CA ILE A 19 32.32 42.53 31.39
C ILE A 19 32.37 43.99 31.85
N LYS A 20 32.09 44.92 30.92
CA LYS A 20 32.11 46.37 31.15
C LYS A 20 31.03 46.84 32.13
N THR A 21 29.80 46.34 32.00
CA THR A 21 28.69 46.64 32.94
C THR A 21 28.94 46.08 34.35
N GLN A 22 29.82 45.09 34.50
CA GLN A 22 30.29 44.57 35.78
C GLN A 22 31.55 45.28 36.31
N GLY A 23 31.97 46.39 35.69
CA GLY A 23 33.10 47.20 36.12
C GLY A 23 34.48 46.55 35.94
N GLN A 24 34.57 45.44 35.20
CA GLN A 24 35.82 44.72 34.96
C GLN A 24 36.54 45.25 33.71
N SER A 25 37.87 45.14 33.69
CA SER A 25 38.67 45.52 32.53
C SER A 25 38.43 44.55 31.36
N VAL A 26 37.99 45.11 30.23
CA VAL A 26 37.75 44.33 29.01
C VAL A 26 39.11 43.98 28.37
N THR A 27 39.57 42.76 28.63
CA THR A 27 40.75 42.19 27.97
C THR A 27 40.33 41.03 27.06
N PRO A 28 41.09 40.73 25.98
CA PRO A 28 40.77 39.58 25.11
C PRO A 28 40.67 38.26 25.87
N TRP A 29 41.52 38.07 26.89
CA TRP A 29 41.49 36.91 27.78
C TRP A 29 40.21 36.86 28.62
N ALA A 30 39.80 37.95 29.27
CA ALA A 30 38.57 37.97 30.06
C ALA A 30 37.31 37.63 29.22
N VAL A 31 37.28 38.09 27.96
CA VAL A 31 36.22 37.75 27.01
C VAL A 31 36.26 36.27 26.61
N GLN A 32 37.45 35.75 26.26
CA GLN A 32 37.65 34.34 25.89
C GLN A 32 37.28 33.38 27.05
N SER A 33 37.69 33.70 28.29
CA SER A 33 37.36 32.91 29.48
C SER A 33 35.85 32.89 29.76
N ARG A 34 35.13 33.99 29.55
CA ARG A 34 33.65 34.02 29.70
C ARG A 34 32.89 33.33 28.58
N LEU A 35 33.49 33.21 27.40
CA LEU A 35 32.94 32.43 26.29
C LEU A 35 33.29 30.94 26.39
N GLY A 36 34.22 30.55 27.28
CA GLY A 36 34.73 29.18 27.36
C GLY A 36 35.67 28.80 26.20
N GLY A 37 36.26 29.80 25.52
CA GLY A 37 37.14 29.61 24.37
C GLY A 37 36.90 30.64 23.26
N GLY A 38 37.32 30.29 22.03
CA GLY A 38 37.18 31.13 20.83
C GLY A 38 38.51 31.67 20.31
N ASP A 39 38.48 32.27 19.12
CA ASP A 39 39.66 32.83 18.46
C ASP A 39 40.09 34.14 19.14
N PHE A 40 41.25 34.09 19.81
CA PHE A 40 41.83 35.22 20.54
C PHE A 40 42.11 36.42 19.64
N THR A 41 42.63 36.19 18.43
CA THR A 41 42.96 37.25 17.47
C THR A 41 41.69 37.94 16.98
N ARG A 42 40.60 37.20 16.75
CA ARG A 42 39.32 37.81 16.36
C ARG A 42 38.65 38.56 17.52
N ILE A 43 38.73 38.04 18.74
CA ILE A 43 38.26 38.73 19.95
C ILE A 43 39.03 40.05 20.14
N GLN A 44 40.35 40.03 19.98
CA GLN A 44 41.21 41.22 20.06
C GLN A 44 40.82 42.27 19.01
N GLN A 45 40.67 41.89 17.74
CA GLN A 45 40.22 42.79 16.68
C GLN A 45 38.87 43.45 16.99
N LEU A 46 37.92 42.72 17.58
CA LEU A 46 36.61 43.27 17.96
C LEU A 46 36.71 44.25 19.15
N ILE A 47 37.62 44.01 20.10
CA ILE A 47 37.88 44.95 21.19
C ILE A 47 38.51 46.24 20.64
N GLU A 48 39.52 46.12 19.79
CA GLU A 48 40.21 47.26 19.17
C GLU A 48 39.28 48.07 18.25
N GLN A 49 38.41 47.40 17.47
CA GLN A 49 37.48 48.05 16.54
C GLN A 49 36.35 48.82 17.24
N PHE A 50 35.84 48.34 18.38
CA PHE A 50 34.68 48.94 19.06
C PHE A 50 35.03 49.69 20.36
N TYR A 51 36.24 49.50 20.91
CA TYR A 51 36.67 50.09 22.18
C TYR A 51 38.14 50.54 22.17
N PRO A 52 38.53 51.49 21.30
CA PRO A 52 39.94 51.85 21.03
C PRO A 52 40.72 52.51 22.19
N ASN A 53 40.13 52.69 23.39
CA ASN A 53 40.72 53.46 24.50
C ASN A 53 40.92 52.66 25.81
N ILE A 54 40.83 51.32 25.80
CA ILE A 54 40.92 50.51 27.04
C ILE A 54 42.37 50.35 27.56
N ASN A 55 43.38 50.57 26.70
CA ASN A 55 44.81 50.42 27.04
C ASN A 55 45.54 51.75 27.33
N GLN A 56 44.87 52.75 27.92
CA GLN A 56 45.61 53.86 28.56
C GLN A 56 45.93 53.50 30.01
N PRO A 57 47.21 53.29 30.39
CA PRO A 57 47.57 53.05 31.77
C PRO A 57 47.32 54.31 32.59
N SER A 58 46.53 54.19 33.66
CA SER A 58 46.31 55.26 34.62
C SER A 58 47.63 55.60 35.33
N ALA A 59 48.13 56.81 35.10
CA ALA A 59 49.36 57.28 35.70
C ALA A 59 49.25 57.29 37.24
N SER A 60 50.02 56.43 37.90
CA SER A 60 50.21 56.49 39.36
C SER A 60 51.29 57.52 39.68
N PRO A 61 51.06 58.47 40.59
CA PRO A 61 52.03 59.52 40.87
C PRO A 61 53.22 58.96 41.66
N ALA A 62 54.40 58.98 41.07
CA ALA A 62 55.64 58.68 41.76
C ALA A 62 55.99 59.85 42.71
N MET A 63 55.72 59.69 44.01
CA MET A 63 56.22 60.64 45.01
C MET A 63 57.74 60.47 45.15
N GLN A 64 58.47 61.45 44.61
CA GLN A 64 59.93 61.54 44.71
C GLN A 64 60.36 61.67 46.18
N PHE A 65 61.29 60.83 46.59
CA PHE A 65 61.92 60.93 47.90
C PHE A 65 62.99 62.05 47.87
N ASN A 66 62.60 63.25 48.27
CA ASN A 66 63.49 64.41 48.20
C ASN A 66 64.44 64.46 49.42
N ALA A 67 65.59 63.81 49.31
CA ALA A 67 66.63 63.82 50.33
C ALA A 67 67.35 65.18 50.36
N GLN A 68 66.81 66.16 51.10
CA GLN A 68 67.52 67.40 51.39
C GLN A 68 68.75 67.13 52.27
N GLN A 69 69.92 67.15 51.63
CA GLN A 69 71.20 67.30 52.32
C GLN A 69 71.23 68.65 53.04
N HIS A 70 71.26 68.65 54.37
CA HIS A 70 71.75 69.82 55.11
C HIS A 70 73.27 69.71 55.22
N SER A 71 73.93 70.63 54.52
CA SER A 71 75.39 70.74 54.52
C SER A 71 75.91 71.29 55.85
N GLN A 72 77.16 70.95 56.12
CA GLN A 72 78.00 71.40 57.24
C GLN A 72 77.87 72.90 57.55
N ALA A 73 77.84 73.23 58.84
CA ALA A 73 78.26 74.53 59.36
C ALA A 73 79.40 74.30 60.35
N SER A 74 80.62 74.60 59.92
CA SER A 74 81.85 74.48 60.72
C SER A 74 82.24 75.82 61.36
N ALA A 75 82.02 75.96 62.66
CA ALA A 75 82.57 76.99 63.54
C ALA A 75 82.28 76.57 65.00
N GLN A 76 83.15 76.70 65.99
CA GLN A 76 84.55 77.16 66.05
C GLN A 76 85.19 76.47 67.27
N ASP A 77 86.52 76.29 67.28
CA ASP A 77 87.21 75.87 68.49
C ASP A 77 87.06 76.92 69.61
N SER A 78 86.44 76.52 70.71
CA SER A 78 86.58 77.18 72.01
C SER A 78 86.70 76.10 73.08
N ASP A 79 87.93 75.62 73.23
CA ASP A 79 88.35 74.68 74.26
C ASP A 79 88.16 75.29 75.68
N ILE A 80 88.20 74.46 76.72
CA ILE A 80 88.07 74.81 78.15
C ILE A 80 86.63 75.16 78.62
N ILE A 81 85.84 74.13 78.96
CA ILE A 81 85.35 73.92 80.35
C ILE A 81 85.29 72.41 80.61
N ASP A 82 86.10 71.94 81.57
CA ASP A 82 85.96 70.60 82.17
C ASP A 82 84.64 70.54 82.97
N LYS A 83 83.59 70.00 82.35
CA LYS A 83 82.29 69.79 82.98
C LYS A 83 82.18 68.33 83.43
N GLN A 84 82.58 68.07 84.68
CA GLN A 84 82.00 66.96 85.41
C GLN A 84 80.47 67.10 85.38
N MET A 85 79.79 66.11 84.81
CA MET A 85 78.34 66.08 84.79
C MET A 85 77.85 65.88 86.23
N PRO A 86 76.92 66.71 86.75
CA PRO A 86 76.37 66.49 88.08
C PRO A 86 75.80 65.07 88.20
N ALA A 87 76.12 64.36 89.28
CA ALA A 87 75.76 62.95 89.46
C ALA A 87 74.24 62.70 89.34
N ASP A 88 73.40 63.69 89.68
CA ASP A 88 71.95 63.63 89.51
C ASP A 88 71.53 63.58 88.03
N ILE A 89 72.29 64.22 87.13
CA ILE A 89 72.06 64.17 85.68
C ILE A 89 72.52 62.83 85.12
N GLU A 90 73.66 62.28 85.58
CA GLU A 90 74.08 60.93 85.20
C GLU A 90 73.06 59.87 85.63
N ALA A 91 72.60 59.94 86.89
CA ALA A 91 71.55 59.06 87.40
C ALA A 91 70.24 59.21 86.61
N SER A 92 69.85 60.44 86.24
CA SER A 92 68.70 60.70 85.37
C SER A 92 68.87 60.11 83.97
N MET A 93 70.06 60.21 83.36
CA MET A 93 70.34 59.57 82.07
C MET A 93 70.29 58.04 82.15
N TYR A 94 70.88 57.42 83.18
CA TYR A 94 70.79 55.97 83.37
C TYR A 94 69.35 55.50 83.64
N GLN A 95 68.58 56.27 84.41
CA GLN A 95 67.16 56.00 84.60
C GLN A 95 66.40 56.11 83.27
N MET A 96 66.63 57.18 82.50
CA MET A 96 66.02 57.37 81.18
C MET A 96 66.40 56.25 80.20
N GLN A 97 67.67 55.84 80.15
CA GLN A 97 68.14 54.72 79.33
C GLN A 97 67.49 53.39 79.74
N THR A 98 67.33 53.16 81.04
CA THR A 98 66.65 51.98 81.58
C THR A 98 65.17 51.98 81.22
N THR A 99 64.48 53.12 81.39
CA THR A 99 63.06 53.28 81.00
C THR A 99 62.86 53.16 79.49
N LEU A 100 63.76 53.71 78.67
CA LEU A 100 63.75 53.54 77.21
C LEU A 100 63.96 52.07 76.82
N GLY A 101 64.87 51.35 77.48
CA GLY A 101 65.05 49.90 77.29
C GLY A 101 63.83 49.08 77.68
N GLN A 102 63.17 49.44 78.79
CA GLN A 102 61.91 48.81 79.22
C GLN A 102 60.76 49.07 78.23
N MET A 103 60.59 50.32 77.78
CA MET A 103 59.58 50.67 76.76
C MET A 103 59.86 50.01 75.42
N ALA A 104 61.12 49.90 74.99
CA ALA A 104 61.48 49.18 73.78
C ALA A 104 61.11 47.68 73.89
N ASN A 105 61.43 47.03 75.02
CA ASN A 105 61.04 45.63 75.25
C ASN A 105 59.52 45.43 75.30
N GLN A 106 58.76 46.38 75.86
CA GLN A 106 57.30 46.36 75.83
C GLN A 106 56.78 46.46 74.38
N LEU A 107 57.25 47.45 73.60
CA LEU A 107 56.87 47.60 72.19
C LEU A 107 57.20 46.36 71.34
N TRP A 108 58.34 45.72 71.56
CA TRP A 108 58.69 44.45 70.90
C TRP A 108 57.75 43.31 71.30
N THR A 109 57.39 43.22 72.58
CA THR A 109 56.48 42.18 73.10
C THR A 109 55.06 42.37 72.57
N ASP A 110 54.56 43.61 72.56
CA ASP A 110 53.24 43.96 72.03
C ASP A 110 53.17 43.75 70.50
N ALA A 111 54.23 44.12 69.77
CA ALA A 111 54.33 43.86 68.34
C ALA A 111 54.34 42.36 68.02
N ALA A 112 55.07 41.55 68.79
CA ALA A 112 55.09 40.09 68.64
C ALA A 112 53.72 39.47 68.96
N SER A 113 53.07 39.88 70.05
CA SER A 113 51.74 39.41 70.46
C SER A 113 50.65 39.77 69.44
N ASN A 114 50.69 40.99 68.90
CA ASN A 114 49.79 41.43 67.83
C ASN A 114 50.02 40.65 66.53
N ALA A 115 51.29 40.45 66.13
CA ALA A 115 51.63 39.64 64.96
C ALA A 115 51.17 38.18 65.11
N GLU A 116 51.35 37.58 66.28
CA GLU A 116 50.85 36.24 66.58
C GLU A 116 49.32 36.17 66.52
N THR A 117 48.63 37.14 67.11
CA THR A 117 47.16 37.22 67.10
C THR A 117 46.62 37.35 65.67
N GLN A 118 47.24 38.18 64.83
CA GLN A 118 46.89 38.31 63.41
C GLN A 118 47.19 37.03 62.62
N MET A 119 48.31 36.35 62.89
CA MET A 119 48.64 35.07 62.26
C MET A 119 47.64 33.98 62.65
N ARG A 120 47.28 33.86 63.94
CA ARG A 120 46.26 32.93 64.43
C ARG A 120 44.89 33.20 63.79
N GLY A 121 44.48 34.47 63.69
CA GLY A 121 43.24 34.87 63.02
C GLY A 121 43.20 34.50 61.53
N LYS A 122 44.29 34.78 60.80
CA LYS A 122 44.42 34.41 59.37
C LYS A 122 44.51 32.89 59.17
N LEU A 123 45.17 32.16 60.07
CA LEU A 123 45.24 30.71 60.02
C LEU A 123 43.86 30.08 60.26
N PHE A 124 43.11 30.59 61.23
CA PHE A 124 41.76 30.12 61.53
C PHE A 124 40.80 30.37 60.35
N SER A 125 40.81 31.57 59.76
CA SER A 125 39.95 31.85 58.59
C SER A 125 40.36 31.06 57.35
N ALA A 126 41.66 30.82 57.15
CA ALA A 126 42.14 29.93 56.07
C ALA A 126 41.72 28.46 56.30
N GLN A 127 41.75 27.97 57.54
CA GLN A 127 41.25 26.63 57.89
C GLN A 127 39.74 26.51 57.67
N GLN A 128 38.96 27.53 58.06
CA GLN A 128 37.52 27.56 57.79
C GLN A 128 37.23 27.55 56.29
N ALA A 129 37.84 28.45 55.51
CA ALA A 129 37.65 28.52 54.06
C ALA A 129 38.07 27.21 53.35
N HIS A 130 39.10 26.53 53.86
CA HIS A 130 39.50 25.21 53.36
C HIS A 130 38.46 24.12 53.67
N ALA A 131 37.88 24.11 54.88
CA ALA A 131 36.81 23.18 55.24
C ALA A 131 35.53 23.41 54.40
N GLU A 132 35.15 24.67 54.19
CA GLU A 132 34.03 25.06 53.31
C GLU A 132 34.29 24.64 51.86
N ALA A 133 35.51 24.84 51.34
CA ALA A 133 35.90 24.39 50.00
C ALA A 133 35.90 22.85 49.85
N GLN A 134 36.30 22.11 50.89
CA GLN A 134 36.20 20.63 50.91
C GLN A 134 34.74 20.17 50.85
N GLN A 135 33.85 20.79 51.63
CA GLN A 135 32.43 20.47 51.62
C GLN A 135 31.81 20.77 50.24
N ALA A 136 32.09 21.94 49.67
CA ALA A 136 31.63 22.30 48.33
C ALA A 136 32.15 21.34 47.23
N HIS A 137 33.39 20.84 47.36
CA HIS A 137 33.94 19.82 46.45
C HIS A 137 33.20 18.48 46.57
N ILE A 138 32.85 18.04 47.78
CA ILE A 138 32.08 16.81 48.01
C ILE A 138 30.70 16.93 47.35
N GLU A 139 30.01 18.05 47.55
CA GLU A 139 28.70 18.34 46.94
C GLU A 139 28.78 18.38 45.41
N ALA A 140 29.83 18.99 44.85
CA ALA A 140 30.06 19.03 43.42
C ALA A 140 30.31 17.64 42.80
N GLU A 141 31.08 16.76 43.46
CA GLU A 141 31.26 15.38 42.99
C GLU A 141 29.97 14.55 43.08
N VAL A 142 29.15 14.72 44.12
CA VAL A 142 27.83 14.07 44.19
C VAL A 142 26.91 14.56 43.07
N ALA A 143 26.87 15.86 42.80
CA ALA A 143 26.09 16.42 41.70
C ALA A 143 26.55 15.90 40.33
N LYS A 144 27.87 15.82 40.11
CA LYS A 144 28.51 15.25 38.92
C LYS A 144 28.18 13.77 38.73
N GLN A 145 28.26 12.95 39.78
CA GLN A 145 27.86 11.54 39.71
C GLN A 145 26.38 11.37 39.34
N LYS A 146 25.49 12.16 39.96
CA LYS A 146 24.06 12.16 39.63
C LYS A 146 23.82 12.56 38.17
N MET A 147 24.49 13.60 37.69
CA MET A 147 24.41 14.04 36.28
C MET A 147 24.92 12.95 35.32
N GLN A 148 26.01 12.27 35.65
CA GLN A 148 26.55 11.18 34.84
C GLN A 148 25.59 9.98 34.78
N GLN A 149 24.91 9.65 35.89
CA GLN A 149 23.83 8.65 35.90
C GLN A 149 22.66 9.07 35.00
N THR A 150 22.18 10.32 35.10
CA THR A 150 21.12 10.84 34.23
C THR A 150 21.51 10.79 32.75
N ILE A 151 22.73 11.18 32.39
CA ILE A 151 23.25 11.09 31.02
C ILE A 151 23.25 9.63 30.53
N SER A 152 23.71 8.68 31.36
CA SER A 152 23.71 7.27 30.99
C SER A 152 22.30 6.69 30.78
N GLY A 153 21.32 7.10 31.60
CA GLY A 153 19.92 6.70 31.43
C GLY A 153 19.31 7.26 30.15
N LEU A 154 19.46 8.56 29.90
CA LEU A 154 18.98 9.21 28.68
C LEU A 154 19.65 8.67 27.41
N THR A 155 20.91 8.25 27.48
CA THR A 155 21.61 7.60 26.36
C THR A 155 21.00 6.24 26.04
N ALA A 156 20.74 5.42 27.06
CA ALA A 156 20.08 4.12 26.88
C ALA A 156 18.63 4.25 26.35
N GLU A 157 17.88 5.25 26.83
CA GLU A 157 16.54 5.56 26.30
C GLU A 157 16.59 5.98 24.82
N LEU A 158 17.60 6.77 24.42
CA LEU A 158 17.80 7.17 23.03
C LEU A 158 18.15 5.98 22.13
N ASP A 159 19.02 5.07 22.58
CA ASP A 159 19.35 3.83 21.85
C ASP A 159 18.10 2.96 21.62
N VAL A 160 17.24 2.82 22.64
CA VAL A 160 15.96 2.08 22.51
C VAL A 160 15.04 2.76 21.48
N LEU A 161 14.86 4.08 21.58
CA LEU A 161 14.04 4.85 20.64
C LEU A 161 14.55 4.77 19.20
N GLU A 162 15.87 4.73 18.99
CA GLU A 162 16.44 4.56 17.65
C GLU A 162 16.13 3.17 17.06
N VAL A 163 16.20 2.12 17.87
CA VAL A 163 15.83 0.75 17.47
C VAL A 163 14.33 0.64 17.19
N GLU A 164 13.47 1.18 18.06
CA GLU A 164 12.01 1.20 17.86
C GLU A 164 11.60 1.98 16.61
N HIS A 165 12.25 3.12 16.35
CA HIS A 165 12.02 3.92 15.15
C HIS A 165 12.44 3.15 13.88
N LYS A 166 13.61 2.50 13.86
CA LYS A 166 14.05 1.65 12.72
C LYS A 166 13.09 0.46 12.49
N SER A 167 12.63 -0.18 13.56
CA SER A 167 11.65 -1.27 13.49
C SER A 167 10.30 -0.80 12.93
N SER A 168 9.85 0.37 13.37
CA SER A 168 8.61 1.01 12.89
C SER A 168 8.70 1.39 11.41
N GLN A 169 9.83 1.96 10.97
CA GLN A 169 10.08 2.25 9.56
C GLN A 169 10.09 0.98 8.69
N SER A 170 10.74 -0.10 9.13
CA SER A 170 10.73 -1.38 8.41
C SER A 170 9.33 -1.98 8.31
N SER A 171 8.52 -1.82 9.36
CA SER A 171 7.13 -2.30 9.39
C SER A 171 6.23 -1.50 8.44
N LEU A 172 6.36 -0.17 8.43
CA LEU A 172 5.66 0.72 7.51
C LEU A 172 6.01 0.43 6.04
N GLU A 173 7.27 0.13 5.74
CA GLU A 173 7.70 -0.17 4.37
C GLU A 173 7.14 -1.53 3.89
N LYS A 174 7.06 -2.54 4.76
CA LYS A 174 6.36 -3.80 4.46
C LYS A 174 4.87 -3.58 4.22
N GLU A 175 4.21 -2.74 5.03
CA GLU A 175 2.79 -2.42 4.85
C GLU A 175 2.55 -1.70 3.51
N ARG A 176 3.45 -0.79 3.10
CA ARG A 176 3.41 -0.16 1.77
C ARG A 176 3.55 -1.16 0.63
N GLN A 177 4.46 -2.13 0.74
CA GLN A 177 4.64 -3.18 -0.27
C GLN A 177 3.39 -4.05 -0.39
N VAL A 178 2.84 -4.54 0.73
CA VAL A 178 1.58 -5.32 0.76
C VAL A 178 0.40 -4.51 0.20
N ARG A 179 0.34 -3.21 0.49
CA ARG A 179 -0.66 -2.32 -0.09
C ARG A 179 -0.50 -2.21 -1.62
N GLN A 180 0.72 -2.03 -2.12
CA GLN A 180 0.96 -1.97 -3.56
C GLN A 180 0.58 -3.28 -4.27
N GLU A 181 0.92 -4.44 -3.68
CA GLU A 181 0.52 -5.76 -4.18
C GLU A 181 -1.01 -5.92 -4.22
N THR A 182 -1.73 -5.49 -3.18
CA THR A 182 -3.20 -5.55 -3.14
C THR A 182 -3.88 -4.55 -4.08
N GLU A 183 -3.27 -3.39 -4.35
CA GLU A 183 -3.73 -2.44 -5.38
C GLU A 183 -3.58 -3.04 -6.79
N LEU A 184 -2.47 -3.72 -7.09
CA LEU A 184 -2.28 -4.45 -8.36
C LEU A 184 -3.30 -5.60 -8.52
N GLN A 185 -3.51 -6.40 -7.47
CA GLN A 185 -4.50 -7.50 -7.48
C GLN A 185 -5.92 -6.97 -7.70
N ARG A 186 -6.29 -5.83 -7.10
CA ARG A 186 -7.58 -5.16 -7.34
C ARG A 186 -7.71 -4.75 -8.80
N ASP A 187 -6.67 -4.17 -9.39
CA ASP A 187 -6.73 -3.64 -10.76
C ASP A 187 -6.81 -4.76 -11.80
N ASP A 188 -6.17 -5.92 -11.56
CA ASP A 188 -6.34 -7.11 -12.40
C ASP A 188 -7.72 -7.76 -12.23
N LEU A 189 -8.29 -7.76 -11.01
CA LEU A 189 -9.68 -8.19 -10.79
C LEU A 189 -10.68 -7.26 -11.49
N LEU A 190 -10.45 -5.95 -11.50
CA LEU A 190 -11.30 -4.99 -12.23
C LEU A 190 -11.28 -5.24 -13.74
N LYS A 191 -10.11 -5.43 -14.35
CA LYS A 191 -10.00 -5.82 -15.77
C LYS A 191 -10.75 -7.12 -16.09
N ASN A 192 -10.65 -8.12 -15.20
CA ASN A 192 -11.37 -9.39 -15.36
C ASN A 192 -12.89 -9.19 -15.28
N VAL A 193 -13.39 -8.34 -14.38
CA VAL A 193 -14.82 -7.99 -14.30
C VAL A 193 -15.27 -7.26 -15.56
N GLU A 194 -14.50 -6.29 -16.05
CA GLU A 194 -14.79 -5.58 -17.32
C GLU A 194 -14.84 -6.55 -18.51
N SER A 195 -13.89 -7.48 -18.62
CA SER A 195 -13.86 -8.50 -19.67
C SER A 195 -15.08 -9.43 -19.61
N LEU A 196 -15.43 -9.93 -18.42
CA LEU A 196 -16.60 -10.78 -18.22
C LEU A 196 -17.92 -10.03 -18.49
N GLN A 197 -17.97 -8.72 -18.18
CA GLN A 197 -19.13 -7.90 -18.48
C GLN A 197 -19.31 -7.67 -19.99
N GLN A 198 -18.22 -7.47 -20.74
CA GLN A 198 -18.24 -7.39 -22.20
C GLN A 198 -18.61 -8.73 -22.86
N GLU A 199 -18.08 -9.85 -22.35
CA GLU A 199 -18.45 -11.19 -22.81
C GLU A 199 -19.94 -11.46 -22.57
N ASN A 200 -20.46 -11.13 -21.37
CA ASN A 200 -21.87 -11.34 -21.05
C ASN A 200 -22.80 -10.47 -21.93
N GLN A 201 -22.47 -9.20 -22.19
CA GLN A 201 -23.21 -8.36 -23.15
C GLN A 201 -23.21 -8.95 -24.57
N THR A 202 -22.09 -9.53 -24.99
CA THR A 202 -21.96 -10.20 -26.29
C THR A 202 -22.83 -11.46 -26.36
N LEU A 203 -22.86 -12.26 -25.28
CA LEU A 203 -23.69 -13.45 -25.16
C LEU A 203 -25.19 -13.10 -25.11
N GLU A 204 -25.59 -12.07 -24.35
CA GLU A 204 -26.96 -11.56 -24.30
C GLU A 204 -27.43 -11.12 -25.70
N GLN A 205 -26.61 -10.35 -26.43
CA GLN A 205 -26.93 -9.92 -27.79
C GLN A 205 -26.98 -11.11 -28.78
N SER A 206 -26.09 -12.09 -28.66
CA SER A 206 -26.11 -13.31 -29.46
C SER A 206 -27.36 -14.15 -29.18
N ALA A 207 -27.75 -14.32 -27.92
CA ALA A 207 -28.95 -15.04 -27.52
C ALA A 207 -30.22 -14.33 -27.99
N PHE A 208 -30.28 -13.00 -27.89
CA PHE A 208 -31.37 -12.20 -28.44
C PHE A 208 -31.51 -12.39 -29.96
N ASN A 209 -30.41 -12.28 -30.70
CA ASN A 209 -30.39 -12.48 -32.14
C ASN A 209 -30.82 -13.90 -32.54
N ALA A 210 -30.35 -14.93 -31.82
CA ALA A 210 -30.77 -16.31 -32.03
C ALA A 210 -32.28 -16.51 -31.77
N ASN A 211 -32.83 -15.90 -30.71
CA ASN A 211 -34.26 -15.95 -30.42
C ASN A 211 -35.10 -15.28 -31.51
N ILE A 212 -34.67 -14.13 -32.05
CA ILE A 212 -35.31 -13.47 -33.20
C ILE A 212 -35.27 -14.37 -34.46
N GLN A 213 -34.19 -15.11 -34.69
CA GLN A 213 -34.12 -16.08 -35.81
C GLN A 213 -35.05 -17.28 -35.58
N ALA A 214 -35.10 -17.82 -34.36
CA ALA A 214 -36.01 -18.91 -33.99
C ALA A 214 -37.49 -18.51 -34.18
N ALA A 215 -37.90 -17.36 -33.65
CA ALA A 215 -39.27 -16.86 -33.80
C ALA A 215 -39.66 -16.61 -35.27
N LYS A 216 -38.72 -16.15 -36.12
CA LYS A 216 -38.94 -16.05 -37.57
C LYS A 216 -39.12 -17.43 -38.23
N ALA A 217 -38.34 -18.42 -37.83
CA ALA A 217 -38.45 -19.78 -38.34
C ALA A 217 -39.77 -20.45 -37.91
N GLU A 218 -40.21 -20.25 -36.66
CA GLU A 218 -41.52 -20.72 -36.18
C GLU A 218 -42.68 -20.06 -36.94
N GLY A 219 -42.66 -18.73 -37.12
CA GLY A 219 -43.69 -18.04 -37.90
C GLY A 219 -43.78 -18.51 -39.36
N LEU A 220 -42.63 -18.78 -40.00
CA LEU A 220 -42.61 -19.38 -41.35
C LEU A 220 -43.14 -20.82 -41.35
N ALA A 221 -42.79 -21.63 -40.35
CA ALA A 221 -43.30 -23.00 -40.21
C ALA A 221 -44.82 -23.03 -39.97
N GLU A 222 -45.36 -22.06 -39.24
CA GLU A 222 -46.80 -21.91 -38.99
C GLU A 222 -47.55 -21.50 -40.27
N ILE A 223 -47.01 -20.56 -41.07
CA ILE A 223 -47.54 -20.21 -42.40
C ILE A 223 -47.55 -21.44 -43.32
N VAL A 224 -46.45 -22.21 -43.37
CA VAL A 224 -46.37 -23.44 -44.20
C VAL A 224 -47.38 -24.50 -43.73
N LYS A 225 -47.59 -24.63 -42.42
CA LYS A 225 -48.58 -25.53 -41.82
C LYS A 225 -50.02 -25.11 -42.17
N GLU A 226 -50.32 -23.82 -42.17
CA GLU A 226 -51.62 -23.28 -42.60
C GLU A 226 -51.83 -23.50 -44.11
N GLN A 227 -50.85 -23.20 -44.95
CA GLN A 227 -50.91 -23.47 -46.39
C GLN A 227 -51.12 -24.96 -46.69
N LEU A 228 -50.46 -25.86 -45.96
CA LEU A 228 -50.67 -27.31 -46.09
C LEU A 228 -52.08 -27.73 -45.64
N ALA A 229 -52.66 -27.08 -44.62
CA ALA A 229 -54.03 -27.34 -44.19
C ALA A 229 -55.06 -26.87 -45.23
N LEU A 230 -54.86 -25.69 -45.82
CA LEU A 230 -55.66 -25.17 -46.93
C LEU A 230 -55.55 -26.06 -48.18
N ALA A 231 -54.35 -26.52 -48.52
CA ALA A 231 -54.13 -27.47 -49.62
C ALA A 231 -54.92 -28.76 -49.39
N LYS A 232 -54.79 -29.40 -48.21
CA LYS A 232 -55.57 -30.60 -47.84
C LYS A 232 -57.08 -30.36 -47.84
N GLN A 233 -57.54 -29.17 -47.48
CA GLN A 233 -58.96 -28.81 -47.55
C GLN A 233 -59.44 -28.72 -49.00
N SER A 234 -58.65 -28.12 -49.90
CA SER A 234 -58.95 -28.04 -51.34
C SER A 234 -58.94 -29.42 -52.01
N GLU A 235 -57.95 -30.27 -51.70
CA GLU A 235 -57.85 -31.66 -52.14
C GLU A 235 -59.10 -32.46 -51.72
N LYS A 236 -59.52 -32.33 -50.45
CA LYS A 236 -60.75 -32.96 -49.95
C LYS A 236 -62.03 -32.43 -50.61
N GLN A 237 -62.03 -31.20 -51.15
CA GLN A 237 -63.13 -30.71 -51.99
C GLN A 237 -63.08 -31.31 -53.40
N MET A 238 -61.89 -31.36 -54.02
CA MET A 238 -61.69 -31.97 -55.34
C MET A 238 -62.06 -33.46 -55.34
N GLN A 239 -61.67 -34.22 -54.31
CA GLN A 239 -62.07 -35.62 -54.17
C GLN A 239 -63.60 -35.77 -54.08
N LYS A 240 -64.28 -34.93 -53.29
CA LYS A 240 -65.76 -34.94 -53.24
C LYS A 240 -66.42 -34.62 -54.59
N THR A 241 -65.80 -33.79 -55.43
CA THR A 241 -66.31 -33.55 -56.79
C THR A 241 -66.01 -34.71 -57.73
N LEU A 242 -64.86 -35.37 -57.58
CA LEU A 242 -64.49 -36.59 -58.31
C LEU A 242 -65.47 -37.72 -57.98
N ASP A 243 -65.67 -38.05 -56.70
CA ASP A 243 -66.63 -39.08 -56.23
C ASP A 243 -68.05 -38.86 -56.80
N ARG A 244 -68.47 -37.58 -56.96
CA ARG A 244 -69.77 -37.21 -57.56
C ARG A 244 -69.79 -37.44 -59.07
N SER A 245 -68.70 -37.10 -59.77
CA SER A 245 -68.58 -37.34 -61.21
C SER A 245 -68.50 -38.84 -61.52
N GLU A 246 -67.74 -39.62 -60.74
CA GLU A 246 -67.68 -41.08 -60.84
C GLU A 246 -69.04 -41.73 -60.61
N LYS A 247 -69.78 -41.32 -59.56
CA LYS A 247 -71.17 -41.78 -59.34
C LYS A 247 -72.08 -41.43 -60.52
N LYS A 248 -71.92 -40.25 -61.14
CA LYS A 248 -72.69 -39.86 -62.32
C LYS A 248 -72.32 -40.69 -63.54
N VAL A 249 -71.03 -40.96 -63.78
CA VAL A 249 -70.55 -41.84 -64.87
C VAL A 249 -71.04 -43.27 -64.67
N ASN A 250 -70.97 -43.80 -63.45
CA ASN A 250 -71.50 -45.12 -63.12
C ASN A 250 -73.02 -45.20 -63.32
N GLY A 251 -73.77 -44.15 -62.96
CA GLY A 251 -75.19 -44.02 -63.25
C GLY A 251 -75.47 -44.04 -64.75
N LEU A 252 -74.77 -43.21 -65.53
CA LEU A 252 -74.86 -43.20 -67.00
C LEU A 252 -74.47 -44.54 -67.63
N HIS A 253 -73.51 -45.28 -67.07
CA HIS A 253 -73.18 -46.64 -67.49
C HIS A 253 -74.31 -47.64 -67.22
N HIS A 254 -75.01 -47.53 -66.08
CA HIS A 254 -76.19 -48.35 -65.80
C HIS A 254 -77.36 -47.97 -66.72
N GLU A 255 -77.60 -46.68 -66.97
CA GLU A 255 -78.60 -46.21 -67.93
C GLU A 255 -78.28 -46.71 -69.35
N LEU A 256 -77.03 -46.62 -69.79
CA LEU A 256 -76.57 -47.16 -71.08
C LEU A 256 -76.75 -48.68 -71.15
N HIS A 257 -76.41 -49.42 -70.09
CA HIS A 257 -76.59 -50.87 -70.05
C HIS A 257 -78.07 -51.25 -70.09
N ASN A 258 -78.92 -50.57 -69.31
CA ASN A 258 -80.36 -50.76 -69.29
C ASN A 258 -81.01 -50.41 -70.64
N ALA A 259 -80.61 -49.30 -71.27
CA ALA A 259 -81.05 -48.91 -72.61
C ALA A 259 -80.58 -49.94 -73.67
N SER A 260 -79.34 -50.43 -73.57
CA SER A 260 -78.79 -51.46 -74.46
C SER A 260 -79.45 -52.84 -74.24
N GLN A 261 -79.94 -53.11 -73.03
CA GLN A 261 -80.70 -54.31 -72.71
C GLN A 261 -82.15 -54.19 -73.21
N SER A 262 -82.82 -53.07 -72.95
CA SER A 262 -84.14 -52.76 -73.52
C SER A 262 -84.12 -52.76 -75.05
N LEU A 263 -83.05 -52.27 -75.70
CA LEU A 263 -82.88 -52.36 -77.15
C LEU A 263 -82.71 -53.82 -77.61
N ARG A 264 -81.94 -54.65 -76.89
CA ARG A 264 -81.80 -56.08 -77.18
C ARG A 264 -83.12 -56.83 -77.00
N ASP A 265 -83.90 -56.49 -75.98
CA ASP A 265 -85.22 -57.09 -75.75
C ASP A 265 -86.23 -56.62 -76.82
N GLN A 266 -86.26 -55.34 -77.20
CA GLN A 266 -87.05 -54.88 -78.36
C GLN A 266 -86.65 -55.54 -79.67
N MET A 267 -85.35 -55.80 -79.89
CA MET A 267 -84.86 -56.55 -81.06
C MET A 267 -85.23 -58.03 -81.02
N ARG A 268 -85.37 -58.61 -79.81
CA ARG A 268 -85.87 -59.97 -79.58
C ARG A 268 -87.39 -60.06 -79.78
N ASP A 269 -88.15 -59.08 -79.30
CA ASP A 269 -89.62 -59.00 -79.48
C ASP A 269 -90.01 -58.71 -80.94
N ARG A 270 -89.18 -57.96 -81.67
CA ARG A 270 -89.30 -57.79 -83.14
C ARG A 270 -88.75 -58.98 -83.93
N GLN A 271 -88.10 -59.93 -83.27
CA GLN A 271 -87.66 -61.18 -83.89
C GLN A 271 -88.88 -62.12 -84.01
N VAL A 272 -89.61 -61.95 -85.11
CA VAL A 272 -90.64 -62.92 -85.53
C VAL A 272 -89.98 -64.32 -85.59
N PRO A 273 -90.57 -65.35 -84.95
CA PRO A 273 -90.10 -66.73 -85.06
C PRO A 273 -90.27 -67.30 -86.48
N LEU A 274 -89.38 -66.91 -87.39
CA LEU A 274 -89.23 -67.51 -88.71
C LEU A 274 -88.46 -68.84 -88.59
N TYR A 275 -89.18 -69.89 -88.16
CA TYR A 275 -88.91 -71.22 -88.70
C TYR A 275 -89.87 -71.44 -89.87
N PRO A 276 -89.33 -71.70 -91.06
CA PRO A 276 -89.40 -73.09 -91.50
C PRO A 276 -88.22 -73.62 -92.35
N LYS A 277 -88.02 -74.95 -92.22
CA LYS A 277 -87.50 -75.92 -93.22
C LYS A 277 -85.98 -75.99 -93.52
N ASN A 278 -85.39 -77.07 -93.00
CA ASN A 278 -84.26 -77.82 -93.57
C ASN A 278 -84.62 -78.39 -94.98
N PRO A 279 -83.69 -79.00 -95.77
CA PRO A 279 -82.22 -79.13 -95.64
C PRO A 279 -81.48 -78.63 -96.94
N PRO A 280 -80.15 -78.85 -97.11
CA PRO A 280 -79.65 -80.17 -97.51
C PRO A 280 -78.51 -80.71 -96.64
N LYS A 281 -78.31 -82.03 -96.70
CA LYS A 281 -77.08 -82.69 -96.26
C LYS A 281 -76.00 -82.38 -97.30
N ASP A 282 -74.95 -81.66 -96.92
CA ASP A 282 -73.54 -81.92 -97.28
C ASP A 282 -72.67 -80.78 -96.74
N ALA A 283 -72.06 -81.03 -95.56
CA ALA A 283 -70.98 -80.25 -94.91
C ALA A 283 -70.72 -80.71 -93.45
N ALA A 284 -71.48 -81.68 -92.92
CA ALA A 284 -71.29 -82.24 -91.58
C ALA A 284 -70.08 -83.19 -91.50
N ALA A 285 -68.90 -82.74 -91.94
CA ALA A 285 -67.64 -83.49 -91.90
C ALA A 285 -66.39 -82.57 -91.93
N GLN A 286 -66.39 -81.48 -91.16
CA GLN A 286 -65.14 -80.83 -90.73
C GLN A 286 -65.29 -80.21 -89.33
N LEU A 287 -65.32 -81.10 -88.35
CA LEU A 287 -65.04 -80.79 -86.95
C LEU A 287 -63.54 -80.49 -86.76
N GLN A 288 -63.23 -79.67 -85.74
CA GLN A 288 -61.92 -79.63 -85.05
C GLN A 288 -60.70 -79.11 -85.82
N ALA A 289 -60.68 -77.79 -86.08
CA ALA A 289 -59.52 -76.89 -85.99
C ALA A 289 -60.08 -75.44 -86.05
N GLN A 290 -59.58 -74.41 -85.36
CA GLN A 290 -58.40 -74.26 -84.50
C GLN A 290 -58.68 -73.06 -83.56
N TYR A 291 -58.65 -73.25 -82.24
CA TYR A 291 -58.61 -72.11 -81.31
C TYR A 291 -57.17 -71.59 -81.21
N PRO A 292 -56.97 -70.27 -81.20
CA PRO A 292 -55.97 -69.63 -80.35
C PRO A 292 -56.67 -68.82 -79.23
N ALA A 293 -56.11 -68.86 -78.03
CA ALA A 293 -56.55 -68.00 -76.94
C ALA A 293 -56.16 -66.53 -77.22
N GLN A 294 -57.06 -65.60 -76.90
CA GLN A 294 -56.67 -64.20 -76.72
C GLN A 294 -56.42 -63.99 -75.22
N GLU A 295 -55.13 -63.87 -74.87
CA GLU A 295 -54.70 -63.67 -73.49
C GLU A 295 -55.01 -62.25 -72.99
N LEU A 296 -55.27 -62.15 -71.69
CA LEU A 296 -55.39 -60.89 -70.96
C LEU A 296 -53.99 -60.25 -70.84
N PRO A 297 -53.80 -58.96 -71.19
CA PRO A 297 -52.58 -58.25 -70.82
C PRO A 297 -52.57 -57.99 -69.30
N PRO A 298 -51.43 -58.18 -68.60
CA PRO A 298 -51.33 -57.95 -67.17
C PRO A 298 -51.16 -56.47 -66.81
N THR A 299 -51.57 -56.11 -65.60
CA THR A 299 -51.39 -54.78 -65.01
C THR A 299 -49.93 -54.50 -64.65
N ALA A 300 -49.37 -53.36 -65.09
CA ALA A 300 -48.12 -52.84 -64.56
C ALA A 300 -48.09 -51.29 -64.56
N ALA A 301 -47.40 -50.73 -63.57
CA ALA A 301 -47.39 -49.33 -63.16
C ALA A 301 -47.12 -48.28 -64.25
N ALA A 302 -47.82 -47.14 -64.15
CA ALA A 302 -47.45 -45.92 -64.85
C ALA A 302 -46.23 -45.25 -64.19
N GLY A 303 -45.06 -45.36 -64.83
CA GLY A 303 -43.88 -44.56 -64.51
C GLY A 303 -43.84 -43.30 -65.38
N ASN A 304 -44.33 -42.17 -64.87
CA ASN A 304 -44.16 -40.88 -65.53
C ASN A 304 -42.77 -40.30 -65.21
N GLU A 305 -41.79 -40.59 -66.07
CA GLU A 305 -40.59 -39.75 -66.16
C GLU A 305 -40.81 -38.65 -67.20
N PHE A 306 -40.95 -37.40 -66.73
CA PHE A 306 -40.77 -36.22 -67.58
C PHE A 306 -39.75 -35.29 -66.92
N THR A 307 -38.58 -35.22 -67.55
CA THR A 307 -37.43 -34.43 -67.11
C THR A 307 -37.63 -32.93 -67.32
N ALA A 308 -37.17 -32.12 -66.36
CA ALA A 308 -36.87 -30.69 -66.54
C ALA A 308 -35.39 -30.43 -66.19
N PRO A 309 -34.65 -29.60 -66.95
CA PRO A 309 -33.19 -29.49 -66.80
C PRO A 309 -32.72 -28.38 -65.84
N VAL A 310 -31.64 -28.71 -65.11
CA VAL A 310 -30.41 -27.91 -64.87
C VAL A 310 -30.52 -26.38 -64.79
N VAL A 311 -30.20 -25.80 -63.61
CA VAL A 311 -29.06 -24.87 -63.38
C VAL A 311 -28.63 -24.90 -61.91
N ALA A 312 -27.32 -25.02 -61.65
CA ALA A 312 -26.62 -24.57 -60.43
C ALA A 312 -25.44 -23.69 -60.87
N PRO A 313 -25.03 -22.65 -60.13
CA PRO A 313 -24.09 -22.80 -58.99
C PRO A 313 -24.44 -21.84 -57.80
N SER A 314 -23.75 -21.71 -56.65
CA SER A 314 -22.39 -22.10 -56.23
C SER A 314 -22.29 -22.33 -54.70
N GLN A 315 -21.21 -22.99 -54.26
CA GLN A 315 -20.74 -23.31 -52.89
C GLN A 315 -20.63 -22.12 -51.88
N PRO A 316 -20.33 -22.31 -50.56
CA PRO A 316 -19.78 -23.50 -49.83
C PRO A 316 -20.57 -23.84 -48.51
N ARG A 317 -20.12 -24.57 -47.45
CA ARG A 317 -18.86 -25.25 -47.03
C ARG A 317 -19.12 -26.28 -45.88
N VAL A 318 -18.26 -27.30 -45.70
CA VAL A 318 -18.12 -28.24 -44.51
C VAL A 318 -19.33 -29.21 -44.31
N VAL A 319 -19.22 -30.50 -43.94
CA VAL A 319 -18.33 -31.19 -42.96
C VAL A 319 -17.99 -32.65 -43.34
N ASN A 320 -16.85 -33.11 -42.79
CA ASN A 320 -16.46 -34.47 -42.39
C ASN A 320 -15.38 -35.22 -43.20
N LYS A 321 -14.20 -35.31 -42.58
CA LYS A 321 -13.47 -36.56 -42.30
C LYS A 321 -12.54 -36.33 -41.11
N GLY A 322 -12.74 -37.06 -40.02
CA GLY A 322 -11.79 -37.09 -38.91
C GLY A 322 -10.69 -38.12 -39.15
N ASN A 323 -9.54 -37.92 -38.51
CA ASN A 323 -8.61 -38.96 -38.09
C ASN A 323 -7.68 -38.41 -37.01
N SER A 324 -7.30 -39.25 -36.04
CA SER A 324 -6.33 -39.01 -34.95
C SER A 324 -6.69 -37.93 -33.91
N ILE A 325 -7.45 -38.34 -32.88
CA ILE A 325 -7.02 -38.14 -31.49
C ILE A 325 -7.15 -39.49 -30.78
N GLU A 326 -6.06 -40.24 -30.76
CA GLU A 326 -5.84 -41.26 -29.73
C GLU A 326 -5.34 -40.52 -28.48
N ASP A 327 -6.19 -40.38 -27.45
CA ASP A 327 -5.76 -40.51 -26.04
C ASP A 327 -6.98 -40.54 -25.08
N LEU A 328 -7.76 -41.63 -25.15
CA LEU A 328 -8.87 -41.90 -24.21
C LEU A 328 -8.64 -43.22 -23.44
N GLY A 329 -7.49 -43.30 -22.76
CA GLY A 329 -7.28 -44.13 -21.58
C GLY A 329 -6.95 -43.21 -20.38
N HIS A 330 -7.61 -43.25 -19.22
CA HIS A 330 -8.47 -44.29 -18.70
C HIS A 330 -9.57 -43.76 -17.75
N SER A 331 -10.73 -44.40 -17.85
CA SER A 331 -11.54 -44.90 -16.74
C SER A 331 -11.84 -43.98 -15.55
N LEU A 332 -13.09 -43.51 -15.55
CA LEU A 332 -13.94 -43.31 -14.38
C LEU A 332 -13.66 -44.33 -13.25
N VAL A 333 -13.01 -43.91 -12.16
CA VAL A 333 -12.98 -44.64 -10.88
C VAL A 333 -13.68 -43.82 -9.80
N MET A 334 -14.95 -44.11 -9.60
CA MET A 334 -15.70 -43.68 -8.41
C MET A 334 -15.41 -44.62 -7.23
N THR A 335 -15.34 -44.04 -6.02
CA THR A 335 -15.27 -44.70 -4.71
C THR A 335 -14.08 -45.65 -4.44
N ARG A 336 -13.11 -45.22 -3.60
CA ARG A 336 -13.07 -45.51 -2.15
C ARG A 336 -11.69 -45.26 -1.51
N ALA A 337 -11.60 -44.16 -0.74
CA ALA A 337 -10.64 -43.92 0.38
C ALA A 337 -9.11 -43.98 0.14
N LYS A 338 -8.43 -42.83 0.30
CA LYS A 338 -7.68 -42.48 1.55
C LYS A 338 -7.00 -41.09 1.49
N LYS A 339 -7.54 -40.17 2.30
CA LYS A 339 -6.80 -39.37 3.31
C LYS A 339 -5.37 -38.90 2.96
N ALA A 340 -5.25 -37.77 2.26
CA ALA A 340 -4.07 -36.90 2.27
C ALA A 340 -4.52 -35.42 2.31
N ALA A 341 -3.75 -34.58 3.01
CA ALA A 341 -4.08 -33.23 3.46
C ALA A 341 -4.89 -32.32 2.49
N GLN A 342 -6.12 -32.00 2.88
CA GLN A 342 -6.75 -30.71 2.54
C GLN A 342 -6.90 -29.91 3.83
N ASP A 343 -6.05 -28.91 4.02
CA ASP A 343 -6.25 -27.92 5.09
C ASP A 343 -7.45 -27.03 4.73
N LYS A 344 -8.58 -27.31 5.37
CA LYS A 344 -9.80 -26.55 5.17
C LYS A 344 -9.69 -25.20 5.87
N THR A 345 -9.39 -24.15 5.10
CA THR A 345 -9.54 -22.75 5.51
C THR A 345 -11.03 -22.43 5.75
N ARG A 346 -11.56 -22.85 6.91
CA ARG A 346 -12.91 -22.50 7.37
C ARG A 346 -13.06 -20.98 7.43
N SER A 347 -14.09 -20.47 6.75
CA SER A 347 -14.53 -19.08 6.81
C SER A 347 -14.68 -18.59 8.26
N LEU A 348 -14.43 -17.31 8.50
CA LEU A 348 -14.58 -16.68 9.82
C LEU A 348 -16.02 -16.86 10.36
N SER A 349 -17.02 -16.90 9.48
CA SER A 349 -18.42 -17.16 9.83
C SER A 349 -18.59 -18.51 10.56
N ASP A 350 -18.01 -19.58 10.00
CA ASP A 350 -18.06 -20.94 10.59
C ASP A 350 -17.41 -20.98 11.99
N LYS A 351 -16.27 -20.28 12.14
CA LYS A 351 -15.55 -20.20 13.42
C LYS A 351 -16.36 -19.46 14.50
N LEU A 352 -17.14 -18.46 14.12
CA LEU A 352 -18.01 -17.70 15.02
C LEU A 352 -19.25 -18.52 15.46
N PHE A 353 -19.88 -19.26 14.55
CA PHE A 353 -21.03 -20.11 14.90
C PHE A 353 -20.66 -21.27 15.84
N ASP A 354 -19.52 -21.94 15.61
CA ASP A 354 -19.04 -23.01 16.50
C ASP A 354 -18.69 -22.48 17.91
N ARG A 355 -18.15 -21.25 18.03
CA ARG A 355 -17.84 -20.63 19.33
C ARG A 355 -19.09 -20.39 20.16
N LYS A 356 -20.16 -19.83 19.56
CA LYS A 356 -21.46 -19.63 20.25
C LYS A 356 -22.10 -20.95 20.67
N LYS A 357 -22.00 -21.99 19.84
CA LYS A 357 -22.56 -23.33 20.12
C LYS A 357 -21.81 -24.07 21.24
N ARG A 358 -20.50 -23.81 21.42
CA ARG A 358 -19.70 -24.38 22.52
C ARG A 358 -19.92 -23.66 23.87
N GLN A 359 -20.09 -22.33 23.89
CA GLN A 359 -20.41 -21.62 25.13
C GLN A 359 -21.74 -22.10 25.74
N SER A 360 -22.76 -22.37 24.91
CA SER A 360 -24.05 -22.89 25.39
C SER A 360 -23.99 -24.31 26.01
N LYS A 361 -22.90 -25.07 25.83
CA LYS A 361 -22.75 -26.42 26.40
C LYS A 361 -21.95 -26.47 27.71
N ASN A 362 -21.19 -25.43 28.04
CA ASN A 362 -20.41 -25.38 29.28
C ASN A 362 -21.17 -24.75 30.47
N ASN A 363 -22.31 -24.08 30.23
CA ASN A 363 -23.14 -23.48 31.29
C ASN A 363 -24.21 -24.44 31.85
N ASN A 364 -24.09 -25.75 31.61
CA ASN A 364 -25.08 -26.76 32.03
C ASN A 364 -24.40 -27.95 32.73
N LYS A 365 -23.46 -27.64 33.63
CA LYS A 365 -22.84 -28.55 34.61
C LYS A 365 -22.74 -27.85 35.95
#